data_AF-A0A662R6E7-F1
#
_entry.id   AF-A0A662R6E7-F1
#
_cell.length_a   1.000
_cell.length_b   1.000
_cell.length_c   1.000
_cell.angle_alpha   90.00
_cell.angle_beta   90.00
_cell.angle_gamma   90.00
#
_symmetry.space_group_name_H-M   'P 1'
#
loop_
_entity.id
_entity.type
_entity.pdbx_description
1 polymer ?
#
loop_
_entity_poly.entity_id
_entity_poly.type
_entity_poly.pdbx_seq_one_letter_code
_entity_poly.pdbx_strand_id
1 'polypeptide(L)'
;MTYKYPSEKIFVEALREKFAGLDLSEQKVKYVRAGYLQSARKREFQAAGERVAEKRGIKQYDANVHLGGMTLGQRQLVPYKLSTRPDIVEGDDLHYVNNPAMQQMWDDMKRTIIVGMDLAHETLEKRLGKEVTPETINGYMEAVNHTMPGAAIVQEHMVET
;
A
#
# COMPACT_ATOMS: atom_id res chain seq x y z
N MET A 1 -12.83 -31.94 -0.62
CA MET A 1 -11.62 -31.44 0.07
C MET A 1 -12.04 -31.07 1.49
N THR A 2 -11.77 -31.94 2.46
CA THR A 2 -12.16 -31.74 3.86
C THR A 2 -11.22 -30.75 4.52
N TYR A 3 -11.71 -29.56 4.89
CA TYR A 3 -10.96 -28.61 5.70
C TYR A 3 -10.68 -29.25 7.06
N LYS A 4 -9.47 -29.79 7.25
CA LYS A 4 -8.96 -30.09 8.59
C LYS A 4 -8.75 -28.75 9.29
N TYR A 5 -9.62 -28.42 10.24
CA TYR A 5 -9.32 -27.35 11.18
C TYR A 5 -8.02 -27.73 11.89
N PRO A 6 -7.00 -26.86 11.91
CA PRO A 6 -5.79 -27.13 12.67
C PRO A 6 -6.16 -27.33 14.14
N SER A 7 -5.53 -28.31 14.79
CA SER A 7 -5.73 -28.61 16.22
C SER A 7 -5.39 -27.40 17.11
N GLU A 8 -4.54 -26.51 16.61
CA GLU A 8 -4.16 -25.25 17.22
C GLU A 8 -4.75 -24.07 16.44
N LYS A 9 -5.16 -23.00 17.13
CA LYS A 9 -5.71 -21.82 16.47
C LYS A 9 -4.63 -21.18 15.58
N ILE A 10 -4.99 -20.79 14.37
CA ILE A 10 -4.06 -20.25 13.34
C ILE A 10 -3.24 -19.04 13.80
N PHE A 11 -3.71 -18.29 14.79
CA PHE A 11 -2.99 -17.12 15.31
C PHE A 11 -1.87 -17.49 16.30
N VAL A 12 -1.83 -18.71 16.84
CA VAL A 12 -0.82 -19.10 17.83
C VAL A 12 0.57 -19.10 17.21
N GLU A 13 0.68 -19.50 15.95
CA GLU A 13 1.93 -19.40 15.19
C GLU A 13 2.42 -17.94 15.13
N ALA A 14 1.54 -17.00 14.79
CA ALA A 14 1.87 -15.58 14.77
C ALA A 14 2.26 -15.04 16.16
N LEU A 15 1.63 -15.52 17.23
CA LEU A 15 1.97 -15.13 18.60
C LEU A 15 3.36 -15.61 19.02
N ARG A 16 3.74 -16.86 18.65
CA ARG A 16 5.07 -17.42 18.93
C ARG A 16 6.18 -16.59 18.29
N GLU A 17 5.98 -16.15 17.04
CA GLU A 17 6.92 -15.26 16.34
C GLU A 17 6.94 -13.86 16.95
N LYS A 18 5.76 -13.31 17.22
CA LYS A 18 5.58 -11.95 17.76
C LYS A 18 6.24 -11.75 19.12
N PHE A 19 6.18 -12.77 19.97
CA PHE A 19 6.73 -12.78 21.32
C PHE A 19 7.83 -13.84 21.46
N ALA A 20 8.64 -14.03 20.41
CA ALA A 20 9.71 -15.03 20.40
C ALA A 20 10.59 -14.93 21.65
N GLY A 21 10.82 -16.07 22.30
CA GLY A 21 11.57 -16.17 23.55
C GLY A 21 10.78 -15.87 24.83
N LEU A 22 9.47 -15.59 24.74
CA LEU A 22 8.57 -15.46 25.88
C LEU A 22 7.63 -16.67 25.99
N ASP A 23 7.30 -17.04 27.22
CA ASP A 23 6.20 -17.98 27.48
C ASP A 23 4.87 -17.24 27.31
N LEU A 24 4.06 -17.68 26.35
CA LEU A 24 2.76 -17.08 26.03
C LEU A 24 1.72 -17.27 27.15
N SER A 25 1.96 -18.19 28.10
CA SER A 25 1.09 -18.44 29.26
C SER A 25 1.44 -17.60 30.49
N GLU A 26 2.61 -16.96 30.51
CA GLU A 26 3.09 -16.17 31.63
C GLU A 26 2.36 -14.82 31.73
N GLN A 27 2.00 -14.42 32.94
CA GLN A 27 1.29 -13.15 33.19
C GLN A 27 2.21 -11.96 33.47
N LYS A 28 3.53 -12.22 33.58
CA LYS A 28 4.56 -11.23 33.90
C LYS A 28 5.59 -11.18 32.78
N VAL A 29 6.01 -9.98 32.40
CA VAL A 29 7.06 -9.77 31.41
C VAL A 29 8.06 -8.75 31.93
N LYS A 30 9.34 -8.95 31.60
CA LYS A 30 10.40 -7.99 31.90
C LYS A 30 10.46 -6.92 30.81
N TYR A 31 10.37 -5.66 31.21
CA TYR A 31 10.59 -4.52 30.30
C TYR A 31 12.07 -4.18 30.24
N VAL A 32 12.69 -4.42 29.08
CA VAL A 32 14.11 -4.10 28.84
C VAL A 32 14.32 -2.58 28.66
N ARG A 33 13.30 -1.86 28.19
CA ARG A 33 13.33 -0.39 27.98
C ARG A 33 14.46 0.09 27.07
N ALA A 34 14.81 -0.72 26.06
CA ALA A 34 15.81 -0.37 25.06
C ALA A 34 15.37 0.77 24.11
N GLY A 35 14.14 1.28 24.25
CA GLY A 35 13.64 2.38 23.45
C GLY A 35 13.53 1.99 21.97
N TYR A 36 13.77 2.96 21.08
CA TYR A 36 13.66 2.73 19.65
C TYR A 36 14.80 1.86 19.09
N LEU A 37 15.90 1.70 19.85
CA LEU A 37 17.08 0.93 19.45
C LEU A 37 16.80 -0.57 19.29
N GLN A 38 15.67 -1.08 19.80
CA GLN A 38 15.29 -2.47 19.59
C GLN A 38 14.77 -2.77 18.18
N SER A 39 14.34 -1.75 17.43
CA SER A 39 13.77 -1.90 16.07
C SER A 39 14.79 -1.49 15.01
N ALA A 40 14.94 -2.32 13.98
CA ALA A 40 15.79 -1.97 12.85
C ALA A 40 15.19 -0.78 12.08
N ARG A 41 13.88 -0.79 11.85
CA ARG A 41 13.19 0.28 11.11
C ARG A 41 13.23 1.62 11.83
N LYS A 42 13.09 1.66 13.16
CA LYS A 42 13.19 2.93 13.90
C LYS A 42 14.61 3.52 13.87
N ARG A 43 15.66 2.68 13.88
CA ARG A 43 17.04 3.15 13.72
C ARG A 43 17.28 3.74 12.33
N GLU A 44 16.71 3.12 11.30
CA GLU A 44 16.74 3.67 9.95
C GLU A 44 16.03 5.03 9.86
N PHE A 45 14.86 5.17 10.48
CA PHE A 45 14.11 6.44 10.50
C PHE A 45 14.87 7.56 11.20
N GLN A 46 15.53 7.27 12.33
CA GLN A 46 16.40 8.22 13.00
C GLN A 46 17.51 8.72 12.07
N ALA A 47 18.25 7.80 11.44
CA ALA A 47 19.33 8.15 10.53
C ALA A 47 18.83 8.92 9.28
N ALA A 48 17.66 8.56 8.74
CA ALA A 48 17.05 9.28 7.64
C ALA A 48 16.62 10.69 8.05
N GLY A 49 16.05 10.85 9.25
CA GLY A 49 15.61 12.14 9.74
C GLY A 49 16.74 13.12 9.99
N GLU A 50 17.87 12.64 10.50
CA GLU A 50 19.11 13.42 10.63
C GLU A 50 19.59 13.95 9.28
N ARG A 51 19.66 13.09 8.25
CA ARG A 51 20.04 13.51 6.88
C ARG A 51 19.09 14.53 6.29
N VAL A 52 17.78 14.36 6.49
CA VAL A 52 16.77 15.30 5.99
C VAL A 52 16.87 16.64 6.72
N ALA A 53 17.06 16.63 8.03
CA ALA A 53 17.19 17.83 8.83
C ALA A 53 18.42 18.64 8.44
N GLU A 54 19.56 17.97 8.23
CA GLU A 54 20.79 18.59 7.72
C GLU A 54 20.58 19.21 6.33
N LYS A 55 20.03 18.44 5.38
CA LYS A 55 19.83 18.88 4.00
C LYS A 55 18.92 20.10 3.88
N ARG A 56 17.88 20.21 4.72
CA ARG A 56 16.88 21.28 4.62
C ARG A 56 17.04 22.39 5.66
N GLY A 57 17.95 22.26 6.61
CA GLY A 57 18.19 23.22 7.69
C GLY A 57 17.07 23.34 8.74
N ILE A 58 16.13 22.39 8.78
CA ILE A 58 14.97 22.40 9.68
C ILE A 58 14.82 21.03 10.35
N LYS A 59 14.66 21.02 11.68
CA LYS A 59 14.44 19.80 12.48
C LYS A 59 13.34 18.91 11.85
N GLN A 60 13.57 17.60 11.86
CA GLN A 60 12.64 16.60 11.31
C GLN A 60 12.41 15.50 12.35
N TYR A 61 12.20 14.26 11.93
CA TYR A 61 12.04 13.10 12.79
C TYR A 61 13.23 12.97 13.73
N ASP A 62 12.94 12.91 15.02
CA ASP A 62 13.88 12.62 16.09
C ASP A 62 13.12 11.79 17.12
N ALA A 63 13.62 10.58 17.39
CA ALA A 63 12.95 9.63 18.29
C ALA A 63 12.89 10.15 19.74
N ASN A 64 13.70 11.14 20.11
CA ASN A 64 13.82 11.66 21.47
C ASN A 64 12.82 12.77 21.81
N VAL A 65 12.11 13.34 20.83
CA VAL A 65 11.10 14.40 21.06
C VAL A 65 9.69 13.85 21.34
N HIS A 66 9.57 12.54 21.55
CA HIS A 66 8.32 11.95 22.03
C HIS A 66 7.98 12.46 23.46
N LEU A 67 6.71 12.37 23.85
CA LEU A 67 6.16 12.93 25.11
C LEU A 67 7.09 12.69 26.32
N GLY A 68 7.52 13.79 26.94
CA GLY A 68 8.39 13.77 28.13
C GLY A 68 9.83 13.32 27.87
N GLY A 69 10.31 13.38 26.61
CA GLY A 69 11.63 12.89 26.23
C GLY A 69 11.75 11.36 26.20
N MET A 70 10.63 10.65 26.42
CA MET A 70 10.62 9.19 26.46
C MET A 70 10.47 8.61 25.07
N THR A 71 11.54 8.00 24.54
CA THR A 71 11.50 7.31 23.25
C THR A 71 10.47 6.18 23.26
N LEU A 72 9.85 5.92 22.09
CA LEU A 72 9.06 4.71 21.84
C LEU A 72 9.85 3.44 22.19
N GLY A 73 9.17 2.33 22.48
CA GLY A 73 9.83 1.05 22.79
C GLY A 73 10.18 0.83 24.27
N GLN A 74 9.43 1.43 25.19
CA GLN A 74 9.51 1.07 26.61
C GLN A 74 9.03 -0.39 26.86
N ARG A 75 8.10 -0.85 26.02
CA ARG A 75 7.73 -2.25 25.83
C ARG A 75 8.34 -2.81 24.53
N GLN A 76 8.24 -4.11 24.34
CA GLN A 76 8.67 -4.77 23.10
C GLN A 76 7.90 -4.20 21.90
N LEU A 77 8.66 -3.75 20.90
CA LEU A 77 8.17 -3.49 19.54
C LEU A 77 8.15 -4.83 18.81
N VAL A 78 6.98 -5.22 18.34
CA VAL A 78 6.70 -6.60 17.93
C VAL A 78 6.29 -6.62 16.46
N PRO A 79 6.71 -7.64 15.70
CA PRO A 79 6.36 -7.73 14.29
C PRO A 79 4.91 -8.24 14.09
N TYR A 80 4.46 -8.20 12.84
CA TYR A 80 3.17 -8.71 12.41
C TYR A 80 3.34 -9.72 11.29
N LYS A 81 2.78 -10.91 11.47
CA LYS A 81 2.58 -11.86 10.38
C LYS A 81 1.40 -11.41 9.55
N LEU A 82 1.59 -11.27 8.23
CA LEU A 82 0.48 -11.03 7.32
C LEU A 82 -0.41 -12.27 7.29
N SER A 83 -1.70 -12.10 7.58
CA SER A 83 -2.68 -13.21 7.47
C SER A 83 -2.57 -13.85 6.10
N THR A 84 -2.71 -15.18 6.06
CA THR A 84 -2.59 -16.04 4.86
C THR A 84 -1.23 -16.04 4.15
N ARG A 85 -0.23 -15.30 4.65
CA ARG A 85 1.12 -15.23 4.09
C ARG A 85 2.19 -15.66 5.10
N PRO A 86 3.37 -16.08 4.63
CA PRO A 86 4.50 -16.39 5.51
C PRO A 86 5.23 -15.11 5.99
N ASP A 87 4.97 -13.96 5.36
CA ASP A 87 5.71 -12.72 5.60
C ASP A 87 5.48 -12.15 7.01
N ILE A 88 6.57 -11.79 7.66
CA ILE A 88 6.60 -11.16 8.99
C ILE A 88 7.32 -9.83 8.86
N VAL A 89 6.65 -8.73 9.23
CA VAL A 89 7.14 -7.36 9.00
C VAL A 89 7.01 -6.52 10.26
N GLU A 90 7.82 -5.46 10.36
CA GLU A 90 7.62 -4.43 11.38
C GLU A 90 6.33 -3.64 11.07
N GLY A 91 5.60 -3.19 12.10
CA GLY A 91 4.33 -2.48 11.90
C GLY A 91 4.48 -1.16 11.12
N ASP A 92 5.66 -0.55 11.14
CA ASP A 92 6.00 0.64 10.36
C ASP A 92 5.92 0.41 8.84
N ASP A 93 6.17 -0.82 8.38
CA ASP A 93 6.12 -1.21 6.96
C ASP A 93 4.66 -1.43 6.49
N LEU A 94 3.72 -1.45 7.43
CA LEU A 94 2.27 -1.51 7.18
C LEU A 94 1.60 -0.13 7.26
N HIS A 95 2.36 0.94 7.53
CA HIS A 95 1.84 2.28 7.35
C HIS A 95 1.74 2.59 5.86
N TYR A 96 0.58 3.03 5.36
CA TYR A 96 0.33 3.19 3.92
C TYR A 96 1.36 4.08 3.20
N VAL A 97 1.88 5.12 3.87
CA VAL A 97 2.96 5.99 3.33
C VAL A 97 4.25 5.21 3.01
N ASN A 98 4.55 4.16 3.78
CA ASN A 98 5.74 3.33 3.60
C ASN A 98 5.47 2.09 2.74
N ASN A 99 4.21 1.87 2.32
CA ASN A 99 3.79 0.67 1.62
C ASN A 99 3.23 1.02 0.24
N PRO A 100 4.01 0.85 -0.84
CA PRO A 100 3.55 1.20 -2.18
C PRO A 100 2.39 0.33 -2.66
N ALA A 101 2.24 -0.90 -2.17
CA ALA A 101 1.10 -1.75 -2.52
C ALA A 101 -0.21 -1.19 -1.96
N MET A 102 -0.18 -0.64 -0.73
CA MET A 102 -1.36 0.02 -0.15
C MET A 102 -1.75 1.29 -0.90
N GLN A 103 -0.76 2.08 -1.34
CA GLN A 103 -1.00 3.28 -2.16
C GLN A 103 -1.57 2.90 -3.53
N GLN A 104 -0.94 1.94 -4.21
CA GLN A 104 -1.36 1.51 -5.53
C GLN A 104 -2.75 0.87 -5.52
N MET A 105 -3.11 0.13 -4.46
CA MET A 105 -4.47 -0.39 -4.28
C MET A 105 -5.49 0.75 -4.30
N TRP A 106 -5.21 1.85 -3.59
CA TRP A 106 -6.10 3.02 -3.61
C TRP A 106 -6.10 3.70 -4.97
N ASP A 107 -4.94 3.86 -5.60
CA ASP A 107 -4.86 4.53 -6.90
C ASP A 107 -5.55 3.74 -8.02
N ASP A 108 -5.49 2.41 -8.00
CA ASP A 108 -6.22 1.55 -8.93
C ASP A 108 -7.74 1.70 -8.78
N MET A 109 -8.23 1.81 -7.55
CA MET A 109 -9.66 2.10 -7.32
C MET A 109 -10.03 3.52 -7.76
N LYS A 110 -9.19 4.51 -7.44
CA LYS A 110 -9.44 5.92 -7.73
C LYS A 110 -9.46 6.23 -9.23
N ARG A 111 -8.58 5.59 -10.01
CA ARG A 111 -8.39 5.86 -11.44
C ARG A 111 -9.29 5.03 -12.36
N THR A 112 -10.15 4.16 -11.81
CA THR A 112 -11.00 3.25 -12.59
C THR A 112 -12.45 3.75 -12.63
N ILE A 113 -13.04 3.81 -13.83
CA ILE A 113 -14.45 4.12 -14.05
C ILE A 113 -15.10 3.10 -14.98
N ILE A 114 -16.43 3.00 -14.94
CA ILE A 114 -17.22 2.16 -15.86
C ILE A 114 -18.18 3.06 -16.62
N VAL A 115 -18.12 3.02 -17.94
CA VAL A 115 -18.99 3.78 -18.84
C VAL A 115 -19.61 2.81 -19.85
N GLY A 116 -20.93 2.71 -19.86
CA GLY A 116 -21.67 1.90 -20.83
C GLY A 116 -21.67 2.55 -22.22
N MET A 117 -21.59 1.74 -23.27
CA MET A 117 -21.45 2.21 -24.66
C MET A 117 -22.78 2.24 -25.44
N ASP A 118 -23.85 1.66 -24.89
CA ASP A 118 -25.13 1.49 -25.60
C ASP A 118 -25.72 2.82 -26.08
N LEU A 119 -25.74 3.84 -25.21
CA LEU A 119 -26.26 5.17 -25.56
C LEU A 119 -25.43 5.86 -26.65
N ALA A 120 -24.11 5.64 -26.66
CA ALA A 120 -23.23 6.18 -27.70
C ALA A 120 -23.51 5.49 -29.04
N HIS A 121 -23.65 4.16 -29.04
CA HIS A 121 -24.00 3.38 -30.22
C HIS A 121 -25.37 3.81 -30.79
N GLU A 122 -26.40 3.92 -29.95
CA GLU A 122 -27.73 4.38 -30.38
C GLU A 122 -27.69 5.80 -30.98
N THR A 123 -26.84 6.67 -30.44
CA THR A 123 -26.68 8.03 -30.96
C THR A 123 -26.09 8.01 -32.38
N LEU A 124 -25.07 7.18 -32.62
CA LEU A 124 -24.46 7.02 -33.95
C LEU A 124 -25.48 6.47 -34.96
N GLU A 125 -26.25 5.45 -34.59
CA GLU A 125 -27.24 4.83 -35.47
C GLU A 125 -28.41 5.77 -35.76
N LYS A 126 -29.05 6.31 -34.72
CA LYS A 126 -30.29 7.09 -34.87
C LYS A 126 -30.06 8.49 -35.42
N ARG A 127 -28.96 9.16 -35.06
CA ARG A 127 -28.72 10.56 -35.45
C ARG A 127 -27.78 10.72 -36.62
N LEU A 128 -26.81 9.81 -36.79
CA LEU A 128 -25.80 9.92 -37.85
C LEU A 128 -25.94 8.84 -38.94
N GLY A 129 -26.87 7.89 -38.76
CA GLY A 129 -27.08 6.80 -39.71
C GLY A 129 -25.84 5.91 -39.88
N LYS A 130 -25.00 5.81 -38.85
CA LYS A 130 -23.78 5.00 -38.86
C LYS A 130 -24.06 3.63 -38.26
N GLU A 131 -23.64 2.57 -38.94
CA GLU A 131 -23.74 1.21 -38.42
C GLU A 131 -22.67 0.96 -37.35
N VAL A 132 -23.07 0.32 -36.25
CA VAL A 132 -22.14 -0.12 -35.19
C VAL A 132 -22.02 -1.65 -35.24
N THR A 133 -20.84 -2.13 -35.58
CA THR A 133 -20.50 -3.56 -35.66
C THR A 133 -19.32 -3.90 -34.75
N PRO A 134 -19.09 -5.19 -34.41
CA PRO A 134 -17.89 -5.60 -33.68
C PRO A 134 -16.58 -5.12 -34.31
N GLU A 135 -16.52 -5.00 -35.64
CA GLU A 135 -15.35 -4.48 -36.36
C GLU A 135 -15.14 -2.98 -36.07
N THR A 136 -16.19 -2.16 -36.14
CA THR A 136 -16.11 -0.74 -35.80
C THR A 136 -15.79 -0.50 -34.32
N ILE A 137 -16.28 -1.37 -33.43
CA ILE A 137 -15.97 -1.34 -32.00
C ILE A 137 -14.49 -1.64 -31.78
N ASN A 138 -13.92 -2.64 -32.46
CA ASN A 138 -12.49 -2.95 -32.36
C ASN A 138 -11.63 -1.76 -32.82
N GLY A 139 -11.98 -1.10 -33.92
CA GLY A 139 -11.28 0.10 -34.38
C GLY A 139 -11.39 1.26 -33.39
N TYR A 140 -12.56 1.46 -32.78
CA TYR A 140 -12.72 2.41 -31.67
C TYR A 140 -11.85 2.06 -30.47
N MET A 141 -11.79 0.78 -30.08
CA MET A 141 -10.97 0.32 -28.96
C MET A 141 -9.48 0.49 -29.21
N GLU A 142 -9.01 0.37 -30.46
CA GLU A 142 -7.63 0.70 -30.82
C GLU A 142 -7.35 2.21 -30.65
N ALA A 143 -8.22 3.05 -31.21
CA ALA A 143 -8.08 4.51 -31.11
C ALA A 143 -8.17 5.03 -29.67
N VAL A 144 -9.06 4.46 -28.84
CA VAL A 144 -9.22 4.89 -27.44
C VAL A 144 -8.02 4.48 -26.59
N ASN A 145 -7.40 3.32 -26.84
CA ASN A 145 -6.20 2.92 -26.11
C ASN A 145 -4.97 3.79 -26.44
N HIS A 146 -4.92 4.39 -27.64
CA HIS A 146 -3.93 5.42 -27.99
C HIS A 146 -4.23 6.77 -27.33
N THR A 147 -5.49 7.22 -27.40
CA THR A 147 -5.86 8.56 -26.91
C THR A 147 -5.99 8.65 -25.39
N MET A 148 -6.42 7.59 -24.71
CA MET A 148 -6.70 7.58 -23.26
C MET A 148 -5.47 7.91 -22.40
N PRO A 149 -4.25 7.42 -22.71
CA PRO A 149 -3.04 7.84 -22.00
C PRO A 149 -2.65 9.31 -22.23
N GLY A 150 -3.13 9.96 -23.31
CA GLY A 150 -2.85 11.38 -23.58
C GLY A 150 -2.31 11.71 -24.99
N ALA A 151 -2.55 10.87 -26.00
CA ALA A 151 -2.05 11.09 -27.37
C ALA A 151 -3.13 11.64 -28.32
N ALA A 152 -2.71 12.36 -29.37
CA ALA A 152 -3.62 13.00 -30.32
C ALA A 152 -3.93 12.11 -31.54
N ILE A 153 -5.15 12.26 -32.11
CA ILE A 153 -5.57 11.58 -33.37
C ILE A 153 -6.19 12.51 -34.42
N VAL A 154 -6.32 13.81 -34.15
CA VAL A 154 -6.96 14.77 -35.06
C VAL A 154 -6.10 16.00 -35.35
N GLN A 155 -5.66 16.71 -34.30
CA GLN A 155 -5.01 18.00 -34.46
C GLN A 155 -3.51 17.87 -34.75
N GLU A 156 -3.01 18.74 -35.62
CA GLU A 156 -1.57 18.96 -35.82
C GLU A 156 -0.98 19.75 -34.64
N HIS A 157 0.34 19.62 -34.41
CA HIS A 157 1.12 20.36 -33.42
C HIS A 157 0.63 20.18 -31.97
N MET A 158 0.08 19.00 -31.64
CA MET A 158 -0.22 18.62 -30.27
C MET A 158 1.05 18.18 -29.54
N VAL A 159 1.09 18.46 -28.24
CA VAL A 159 2.08 17.87 -27.33
C VAL A 159 1.41 16.73 -26.58
N GLU A 160 2.16 15.66 -26.34
CA GLU A 160 1.65 14.40 -25.78
C GLU A 160 2.33 14.12 -24.44
N THR A 161 1.66 13.36 -23.56
CA THR A 161 2.07 13.06 -22.17
C THR A 161 3.29 12.16 -22.05
#